data_AF-A0A644ZQT8-F1
#
_entry.id   AF-A0A644ZQT8-F1
#
_cell.length_a   1.000
_cell.length_b   1.000
_cell.length_c   1.000
_cell.angle_alpha   90.00
_cell.angle_beta   90.00
_cell.angle_gamma   90.00
#
_symmetry.space_group_name_H-M   'P 1'
#
loop_
_entity.id
_entity.type
_entity.pdbx_description
1 polymer ?
#
loop_
_entity_poly.entity_id
_entity_poly.type
_entity_poly.pdbx_seq_one_letter_code
_entity_poly.pdbx_strand_id
1 'polypeptide(L)'
;MKELLNKLLANTFIPTIDMPTKLPDEAGAYLICAKHTDVLPARMKKLEYSYVNGLPVIYVGIAGRPTSRVKSLRKRDYRNHFNGTARTSTLRKSLGVLFGFEKQYESETNNLKYKFISENEEKLSKWMEDNLVMHFVKIDNPIEFEIYMIKTYEPPLNLKDNYSEKNRGFREKLSHLRTTR
;
A
#
# COMPACT_ATOMS: atom_id res chain seq x y z
N MET A 1 -0.01 -7.29 20.80
CA MET A 1 0.28 -6.16 19.87
C MET A 1 1.75 -5.78 19.79
N LYS A 2 2.39 -5.34 20.89
CA LYS A 2 3.82 -4.94 20.86
C LYS A 2 4.76 -6.02 20.31
N GLU A 3 4.57 -7.28 20.69
CA GLU A 3 5.36 -8.39 20.17
C GLU A 3 5.20 -8.60 18.66
N LEU A 4 3.97 -8.54 18.15
CA LEU A 4 3.69 -8.61 16.71
C LEU A 4 4.34 -7.44 15.97
N LEU A 5 4.34 -6.26 16.57
CA LEU A 5 5.01 -5.09 15.99
C LEU A 5 6.53 -5.30 15.92
N ASN A 6 7.16 -5.78 16.99
CA ASN A 6 8.58 -6.09 16.98
C ASN A 6 8.93 -7.13 15.90
N LYS A 7 8.10 -8.19 15.77
CA LYS A 7 8.27 -9.19 14.70
C LYS A 7 8.08 -8.59 13.31
N LEU A 8 7.12 -7.69 13.13
CA LEU A 8 6.90 -7.00 11.86
C LEU A 8 8.10 -6.13 11.48
N LEU A 9 8.64 -5.38 12.45
CA LEU A 9 9.76 -4.48 12.23
C LEU A 9 11.09 -5.20 12.02
N ALA A 10 11.25 -6.41 12.58
CA ALA A 10 12.41 -7.26 12.35
C ALA A 10 12.47 -7.85 10.93
N ASN A 11 11.34 -7.90 10.22
CA ASN A 11 11.23 -8.51 8.90
C ASN A 11 11.06 -7.43 7.83
N THR A 12 12.11 -7.21 7.04
CA THR A 12 12.12 -6.20 5.97
C THR A 12 12.25 -6.86 4.61
N PHE A 13 11.50 -6.38 3.64
CA PHE A 13 11.55 -6.78 2.23
C PHE A 13 11.85 -5.54 1.36
N ILE A 14 12.94 -5.62 0.60
CA ILE A 14 13.39 -4.58 -0.33
C ILE A 14 13.26 -5.16 -1.75
N PRO A 15 12.33 -4.66 -2.58
CA PRO A 15 12.03 -5.24 -3.90
C PRO A 15 13.23 -5.39 -4.85
N THR A 16 14.19 -4.47 -4.77
CA THR A 16 15.38 -4.49 -5.64
C THR A 16 16.47 -5.46 -5.18
N ILE A 17 16.36 -6.05 -3.99
CA ILE A 17 17.41 -6.90 -3.38
C ILE A 17 16.87 -8.28 -3.05
N ASP A 18 15.65 -8.34 -2.51
CA ASP A 18 15.08 -9.55 -1.96
C ASP A 18 14.30 -10.35 -3.00
N MET A 19 14.55 -11.67 -3.01
CA MET A 19 13.74 -12.59 -3.79
C MET A 19 12.34 -12.72 -3.17
N PRO A 20 11.26 -12.81 -3.98
CA PRO A 20 9.89 -12.93 -3.46
C PRO A 20 9.68 -14.07 -2.46
N THR A 21 10.51 -15.13 -2.51
CA THR A 21 10.50 -16.26 -1.57
C THR A 21 10.79 -15.89 -0.12
N LYS A 22 11.40 -14.73 0.14
CA LYS A 22 11.57 -14.15 1.48
C LYS A 22 10.23 -13.86 2.17
N LEU A 23 9.19 -13.53 1.38
CA LEU A 23 7.85 -13.37 1.90
C LEU A 23 7.19 -14.74 2.11
N PRO A 24 6.51 -14.96 3.24
CA PRO A 24 5.82 -16.22 3.50
C PRO A 24 4.61 -16.37 2.56
N ASP A 25 4.30 -17.62 2.22
CA ASP A 25 3.10 -17.96 1.46
C ASP A 25 1.88 -18.14 2.36
N GLU A 26 1.69 -17.21 3.28
CA GLU A 26 0.74 -17.35 4.38
C GLU A 26 0.05 -16.01 4.68
N ALA A 27 -0.99 -16.08 5.51
CA ALA A 27 -1.64 -14.90 6.04
C ALA A 27 -0.66 -14.07 6.87
N GLY A 28 -0.89 -12.76 6.89
CA GLY A 28 -0.04 -11.84 7.58
C GLY A 28 -0.48 -10.39 7.45
N ALA A 29 0.33 -9.53 8.03
CA ALA A 29 0.16 -8.10 7.99
C ALA A 29 1.44 -7.44 7.50
N TYR A 30 1.30 -6.27 6.89
CA TYR A 30 2.44 -5.52 6.39
C TYR A 30 2.21 -4.02 6.46
N LEU A 31 3.31 -3.29 6.50
CA LEU A 31 3.34 -1.85 6.26
C LEU A 31 4.32 -1.56 5.13
N ILE A 32 4.02 -0.51 4.37
CA ILE A 32 4.83 -0.01 3.28
C ILE A 32 5.37 1.36 3.69
N CYS A 33 6.68 1.49 3.61
CA CYS A 33 7.39 2.74 3.75
C CYS A 33 7.92 3.22 2.40
N ALA A 34 8.04 4.53 2.24
CA ALA A 34 8.89 5.07 1.18
C ALA A 34 10.32 5.26 1.71
N LYS A 35 11.32 5.18 0.83
CA LYS A 35 12.73 5.43 1.21
C LYS A 35 12.93 6.85 1.76
N HIS A 36 12.29 7.84 1.13
CA HIS A 36 12.29 9.24 1.55
C HIS A 36 10.97 9.92 1.19
N THR A 37 10.66 11.07 1.81
CA THR A 37 9.49 11.87 1.41
C THR A 37 9.68 12.52 0.04
N ASP A 38 10.91 12.79 -0.39
CA ASP A 38 11.21 13.49 -1.64
C ASP A 38 10.92 12.68 -2.90
N VAL A 39 10.92 11.34 -2.79
CA VAL A 39 10.58 10.45 -3.91
C VAL A 39 9.07 10.32 -4.12
N LEU A 40 8.27 10.71 -3.12
CA LEU A 40 6.81 10.60 -3.18
C LEU A 40 6.19 11.60 -4.17
N PRO A 41 4.96 11.33 -4.65
CA PRO A 41 4.19 12.30 -5.44
C PRO A 41 4.17 13.69 -4.80
N ALA A 42 4.13 14.75 -5.61
CA ALA A 42 4.23 16.14 -5.12
C ALA A 42 3.25 16.48 -3.98
N ARG A 43 2.02 15.97 -4.06
CA ARG A 43 0.95 16.16 -3.04
C ARG A 43 1.24 15.47 -1.71
N MET A 44 2.20 14.54 -1.68
CA MET A 44 2.59 13.79 -0.50
C MET A 44 3.84 14.37 0.19
N LYS A 45 4.71 15.09 -0.52
CA LYS A 45 6.02 15.52 0.01
C LYS A 45 5.98 16.33 1.32
N LYS A 46 4.89 17.08 1.55
CA LYS A 46 4.70 17.94 2.72
C LYS A 46 3.65 17.43 3.72
N LEU A 47 3.29 16.15 3.64
CA LEU A 47 2.39 15.54 4.62
C LEU A 47 3.14 15.21 5.91
N GLU A 48 2.37 15.01 6.97
CA GLU A 48 2.88 14.49 8.23
C GLU A 48 2.94 12.96 8.20
N TYR A 49 4.03 12.38 8.68
CA TYR A 49 4.25 10.93 8.67
C TYR A 49 4.59 10.41 10.06
N SER A 50 4.15 9.19 10.32
CA SER A 50 4.77 8.35 11.33
C SER A 50 5.94 7.60 10.68
N TYR A 51 6.98 7.30 11.46
CA TYR A 51 8.22 6.72 10.96
C TYR A 51 8.52 5.37 11.59
N VAL A 52 9.12 4.50 10.79
CA VAL A 52 9.65 3.20 11.20
C VAL A 52 11.07 3.11 10.66
N ASN A 53 12.06 2.91 11.53
CA ASN A 53 13.48 2.84 11.16
C ASN A 53 13.92 4.05 10.29
N GLY A 54 13.40 5.23 10.59
CA GLY A 54 13.66 6.46 9.82
C GLY A 54 12.90 6.58 8.50
N LEU A 55 12.06 5.61 8.13
CA LEU A 55 11.31 5.60 6.87
C LEU A 55 9.84 6.04 7.08
N PRO A 56 9.30 6.95 6.27
CA PRO A 56 7.89 7.37 6.37
C PRO A 56 6.93 6.23 6.00
N VAL A 57 6.02 5.90 6.92
CA VAL A 57 4.98 4.89 6.70
C VAL A 57 3.87 5.49 5.84
N ILE A 58 3.64 4.91 4.65
CA ILE A 58 2.66 5.45 3.70
C ILE A 58 1.40 4.62 3.59
N TYR A 59 1.47 3.32 3.90
CA TYR A 59 0.35 2.39 3.75
C TYR A 59 0.48 1.18 4.68
N VAL A 60 -0.65 0.64 5.11
CA VAL A 60 -0.78 -0.61 5.87
C VAL A 60 -1.74 -1.54 5.14
N GLY A 61 -1.45 -2.83 5.13
CA GLY A 61 -2.36 -3.83 4.58
C GLY A 61 -2.19 -5.21 5.21
N ILE A 62 -3.05 -6.13 4.77
CA ILE A 62 -3.08 -7.51 5.26
C ILE A 62 -3.31 -8.51 4.14
N ALA A 63 -2.70 -9.68 4.29
CA ALA A 63 -3.05 -10.88 3.56
C ALA A 63 -3.80 -11.82 4.52
N GLY A 64 -5.02 -12.23 4.20
CA GLY A 64 -5.75 -13.17 5.08
C GLY A 64 -7.16 -12.81 5.48
N ARG A 65 -7.77 -11.77 4.89
CA ARG A 65 -9.21 -11.49 5.13
C ARG A 65 -10.04 -12.76 4.86
N PRO A 66 -11.05 -13.10 5.69
CA PRO A 66 -11.88 -14.29 5.50
C PRO A 66 -12.47 -14.43 4.09
N THR A 67 -12.83 -13.32 3.46
CA THR A 67 -13.39 -13.25 2.10
C THR A 67 -12.36 -13.51 0.98
N SER A 68 -11.09 -13.71 1.33
CA SER A 68 -10.01 -13.89 0.37
C SER A 68 -9.86 -15.35 -0.04
N ARG A 69 -9.93 -15.63 -1.35
CA ARG A 69 -9.63 -16.98 -1.88
C ARG A 69 -8.19 -17.41 -1.62
N VAL A 70 -7.25 -16.47 -1.67
CA VAL A 70 -5.83 -16.70 -1.40
C VAL A 70 -5.41 -15.84 -0.23
N LYS A 71 -4.85 -16.45 0.80
CA LYS A 71 -4.37 -15.79 2.02
C LYS A 71 -2.84 -15.89 2.05
N SER A 72 -2.17 -15.02 1.30
CA SER A 72 -0.73 -15.12 1.10
C SER A 72 -0.10 -13.75 0.91
N LEU A 73 0.82 -13.38 1.81
CA LEU A 73 1.67 -12.21 1.67
C LEU A 73 2.43 -12.23 0.34
N ARG A 74 2.99 -13.39 -0.04
CA ARG A 74 3.76 -13.56 -1.28
C ARG A 74 2.89 -13.65 -2.55
N LYS A 75 2.05 -14.68 -2.65
CA LYS A 75 1.35 -15.04 -3.91
C LYS A 75 0.20 -14.09 -4.26
N ARG A 76 -0.31 -13.34 -3.29
CA ARG A 76 -1.42 -12.42 -3.52
C ARG A 76 -1.02 -10.98 -3.31
N ASP A 77 -0.75 -10.56 -2.08
CA ASP A 77 -0.67 -9.15 -1.77
C ASP A 77 0.57 -8.51 -2.40
N TYR A 78 1.75 -9.08 -2.17
CA TYR A 78 2.98 -8.61 -2.82
C TYR A 78 2.86 -8.65 -4.35
N ARG A 79 2.44 -9.80 -4.91
CA ARG A 79 2.26 -9.93 -6.37
C ARG A 79 1.29 -8.89 -6.93
N ASN A 80 0.19 -8.58 -6.24
CA ASN A 80 -0.78 -7.58 -6.71
C ASN A 80 -0.21 -6.16 -6.65
N HIS A 81 0.61 -5.85 -5.65
CA HIS A 81 1.20 -4.52 -5.49
C HIS A 81 2.37 -4.28 -6.44
N PHE A 82 3.31 -5.22 -6.51
CA PHE A 82 4.57 -5.05 -7.23
C PHE A 82 4.55 -5.64 -8.65
N ASN A 83 3.70 -6.64 -8.93
CA ASN A 83 3.60 -7.28 -10.26
C ASN A 83 2.18 -7.21 -10.85
N GLY A 84 1.30 -6.42 -10.25
CA GLY A 84 -0.10 -6.28 -10.66
C GLY A 84 -0.38 -4.93 -11.30
N THR A 85 -1.67 -4.59 -11.39
CA THR A 85 -2.14 -3.30 -11.90
C THR A 85 -2.99 -2.60 -10.85
N ALA A 86 -3.28 -1.32 -11.07
CA ALA A 86 -4.21 -0.58 -10.22
C ALA A 86 -5.58 -1.25 -10.12
N ARG A 87 -5.97 -2.12 -11.05
CA ARG A 87 -7.23 -2.85 -10.98
C ARG A 87 -7.43 -3.61 -9.66
N THR A 88 -6.39 -4.28 -9.17
CA THR A 88 -6.46 -5.17 -7.99
C THR A 88 -5.73 -4.60 -6.76
N SER A 89 -5.14 -3.41 -6.88
CA SER A 89 -4.29 -2.82 -5.85
C SER A 89 -4.73 -1.40 -5.46
N THR A 90 -5.24 -1.26 -4.23
CA THR A 90 -5.61 0.04 -3.64
C THR A 90 -4.42 0.99 -3.49
N LEU A 91 -3.23 0.46 -3.17
CA LEU A 91 -1.98 1.22 -3.12
C LEU A 91 -1.64 1.79 -4.50
N ARG A 92 -1.67 0.95 -5.55
CA ARG A 92 -1.39 1.40 -6.94
C ARG A 92 -2.40 2.43 -7.40
N LYS A 93 -3.71 2.23 -7.14
CA LYS A 93 -4.75 3.24 -7.43
C LYS A 93 -4.39 4.59 -6.82
N SER A 94 -3.98 4.58 -5.56
CA SER A 94 -3.68 5.82 -4.83
C SER A 94 -2.42 6.50 -5.38
N LEU A 95 -1.35 5.74 -5.60
CA LEU A 95 -0.10 6.29 -6.14
C LEU A 95 -0.26 6.82 -7.57
N GLY A 96 -0.86 6.04 -8.47
CA GLY A 96 -0.96 6.44 -9.87
C GLY A 96 -1.84 7.66 -10.10
N VAL A 97 -2.95 7.83 -9.36
CA VAL A 97 -3.73 9.09 -9.46
C VAL A 97 -2.98 10.29 -8.88
N LEU A 98 -2.11 10.07 -7.89
CA LEU A 98 -1.25 11.14 -7.34
C LEU A 98 -0.10 11.52 -8.29
N PHE A 99 0.34 10.58 -9.14
CA PHE A 99 1.24 10.86 -10.26
C PHE A 99 0.55 11.45 -11.49
N GLY A 100 -0.78 11.53 -11.50
CA GLY A 100 -1.54 12.03 -12.65
C GLY A 100 -1.62 11.04 -13.81
N PHE A 101 -1.46 9.75 -13.55
CA PHE A 101 -1.51 8.73 -14.60
C PHE A 101 -2.92 8.55 -15.18
N GLU A 102 -2.97 8.41 -16.50
CA GLU A 102 -4.20 8.21 -17.27
C GLU A 102 -4.86 6.87 -16.95
N LYS A 103 -6.16 6.92 -16.65
CA LYS A 103 -6.97 5.76 -16.26
C LYS A 103 -7.61 5.12 -17.48
N GLN A 104 -7.52 3.81 -17.56
CA GLN A 104 -8.24 2.95 -18.49
C GLN A 104 -9.35 2.21 -17.74
N TYR A 105 -10.59 2.63 -17.96
CA TYR A 105 -11.79 2.04 -17.36
C TYR A 105 -12.21 0.77 -18.09
N GLU A 106 -12.76 -0.20 -17.35
CA GLU A 106 -13.28 -1.43 -17.97
C GLU A 106 -14.67 -1.28 -18.57
N SER A 107 -15.44 -0.34 -18.06
CA SER A 107 -16.76 -0.02 -18.59
C SER A 107 -17.05 1.46 -18.45
N GLU A 108 -17.93 1.95 -19.31
CA GLU A 108 -18.40 3.33 -19.28
C GLU A 108 -19.24 3.65 -18.04
N THR A 109 -19.75 2.61 -17.36
CA THR A 109 -20.65 2.74 -16.22
C THR A 109 -19.97 2.55 -14.86
N ASN A 110 -18.78 1.93 -14.78
CA ASN A 110 -18.13 1.60 -13.51
C ASN A 110 -16.81 2.35 -13.32
N ASN A 111 -16.88 3.48 -12.62
CA ASN A 111 -15.73 4.34 -12.36
C ASN A 111 -14.77 3.80 -11.28
N LEU A 112 -15.12 2.70 -10.60
CA LEU A 112 -14.28 2.10 -9.56
C LEU A 112 -13.36 1.01 -10.11
N LYS A 113 -13.63 0.51 -11.31
CA LYS A 113 -12.88 -0.56 -11.99
C LYS A 113 -12.09 0.00 -13.16
N TYR A 114 -10.86 0.44 -12.86
CA TYR A 114 -9.88 0.87 -13.84
C TYR A 114 -8.49 0.32 -13.49
N LYS A 115 -7.62 0.31 -14.51
CA LYS A 115 -6.16 0.27 -14.38
C LYS A 115 -5.59 1.52 -15.02
N PHE A 116 -4.29 1.77 -14.93
CA PHE A 116 -3.67 2.81 -15.77
C PHE A 116 -3.34 2.23 -17.15
N ILE A 117 -3.11 3.10 -18.14
CA ILE A 117 -2.57 2.66 -19.43
C ILE A 117 -1.23 1.91 -19.22
N SER A 118 -0.91 0.96 -20.10
CA SER A 118 0.21 0.02 -19.89
C SER A 118 1.54 0.71 -19.54
N GLU A 119 1.89 1.77 -20.27
CA GLU A 119 3.11 2.55 -20.02
C GLU A 119 3.16 3.14 -18.60
N ASN A 120 2.03 3.61 -18.08
CA ASN A 120 1.94 4.17 -16.74
C ASN A 120 1.95 3.08 -15.66
N GLU A 121 1.40 1.89 -15.92
CA GLU A 121 1.55 0.76 -15.00
C GLU A 121 3.01 0.29 -14.91
N GLU A 122 3.75 0.28 -16.02
CA GLU A 122 5.17 -0.06 -16.05
C GLU A 122 6.00 0.98 -15.28
N LYS A 123 5.78 2.28 -15.54
CA LYS A 123 6.40 3.38 -14.78
C LYS A 123 6.11 3.27 -13.29
N LEU A 124 4.86 2.96 -12.93
CA LEU A 124 4.45 2.79 -11.53
C LEU A 124 5.16 1.59 -10.88
N SER A 125 5.23 0.45 -11.57
CA SER A 125 5.92 -0.74 -11.05
C SER A 125 7.39 -0.45 -10.79
N LYS A 126 8.10 0.13 -11.76
CA LYS A 126 9.52 0.48 -11.60
C LYS A 126 9.72 1.45 -10.44
N TRP A 127 8.89 2.49 -10.35
CA TRP A 127 8.97 3.45 -9.24
C TRP A 127 8.70 2.77 -7.88
N MET A 128 7.71 1.88 -7.79
CA MET A 128 7.39 1.17 -6.55
C MET A 128 8.54 0.26 -6.11
N GLU A 129 9.14 -0.48 -7.04
CA GLU A 129 10.31 -1.32 -6.77
C GLU A 129 11.49 -0.51 -6.23
N ASP A 130 11.80 0.61 -6.88
CA ASP A 130 12.95 1.44 -6.54
C ASP A 130 12.79 2.19 -5.21
N ASN A 131 11.56 2.55 -4.83
CA ASN A 131 11.32 3.55 -3.79
C ASN A 131 10.59 3.03 -2.55
N LEU A 132 10.03 1.81 -2.58
CA LEU A 132 9.26 1.27 -1.47
C LEU A 132 10.02 0.18 -0.71
N VAL A 133 9.77 0.13 0.59
CA VAL A 133 10.24 -0.91 1.50
C VAL A 133 9.03 -1.47 2.23
N MET A 134 8.98 -2.79 2.38
CA MET A 134 7.88 -3.48 3.05
C MET A 134 8.37 -4.11 4.34
N HIS A 135 7.69 -3.85 5.45
CA HIS A 135 7.86 -4.61 6.69
C HIS A 135 6.67 -5.55 6.85
N PHE A 136 6.89 -6.79 7.30
CA PHE A 136 5.84 -7.82 7.28
C PHE A 136 5.90 -8.78 8.47
N VAL A 137 4.76 -9.37 8.83
CA VAL A 137 4.71 -10.45 9.82
C VAL A 137 3.67 -11.48 9.41
N LYS A 138 3.99 -12.76 9.61
CA LYS A 138 3.03 -13.86 9.48
C LYS A 138 2.08 -13.86 10.68
N ILE A 139 0.78 -13.94 10.42
CA ILE A 139 -0.29 -14.03 11.42
C ILE A 139 -1.59 -14.49 10.74
N ASP A 140 -2.28 -15.46 11.35
CA ASP A 140 -3.48 -16.07 10.76
C ASP A 140 -4.69 -15.12 10.70
N ASN A 141 -4.86 -14.29 11.74
CA ASN A 141 -5.97 -13.35 11.89
C ASN A 141 -5.48 -11.90 11.95
N PRO A 142 -5.06 -11.31 10.82
CA PRO A 142 -4.36 -10.03 10.82
C PRO A 142 -5.26 -8.80 10.99
N ILE A 143 -6.60 -8.96 11.05
CA ILE A 143 -7.56 -7.84 10.99
C ILE A 143 -7.41 -6.89 12.19
N GLU A 144 -7.40 -7.41 13.42
CA GLU A 144 -7.24 -6.56 14.60
C GLU A 144 -5.89 -5.85 14.60
N PHE A 145 -4.86 -6.54 14.10
CA PHE A 145 -3.52 -5.97 13.98
C PHE A 145 -3.43 -4.89 12.90
N GLU A 146 -4.17 -5.02 11.79
CA GLU A 146 -4.33 -3.96 10.78
C GLU A 146 -4.91 -2.69 11.38
N ILE A 147 -6.02 -2.82 12.12
CA ILE A 147 -6.69 -1.69 12.77
C ILE A 147 -5.74 -1.02 13.77
N TYR A 148 -5.01 -1.82 14.56
CA TYR A 148 -3.99 -1.32 15.47
C TYR A 148 -2.89 -0.54 14.74
N MET A 149 -2.35 -1.08 13.65
CA MET A 149 -1.30 -0.40 12.87
C MET A 149 -1.81 0.88 12.19
N ILE A 150 -3.04 0.87 11.64
CA ILE A 150 -3.63 2.08 11.03
C ILE A 150 -3.80 3.17 12.09
N LYS A 151 -4.28 2.83 13.29
CA LYS A 151 -4.39 3.79 14.40
C LYS A 151 -3.02 4.27 14.90
N THR A 152 -2.02 3.40 14.89
CA THR A 152 -0.67 3.71 15.41
C THR A 152 0.12 4.58 14.43
N TYR A 153 0.06 4.28 13.14
CA TYR A 153 0.89 4.93 12.12
C TYR A 153 0.15 5.99 11.30
N GLU A 154 -1.18 5.98 11.33
CA GLU A 154 -2.05 6.93 10.63
C GLU A 154 -1.68 7.15 9.15
N PRO A 155 -1.37 6.08 8.38
CA PRO A 155 -0.77 6.19 7.06
C PRO A 155 -1.69 6.96 6.08
N PRO A 156 -1.16 7.93 5.31
CA PRO A 156 -1.98 8.81 4.48
C PRO A 156 -2.69 8.08 3.32
N LEU A 157 -2.22 6.91 2.87
CA LEU A 157 -2.85 6.17 1.78
C LEU A 157 -3.92 5.17 2.24
N ASN A 158 -4.07 4.92 3.54
CA ASN A 158 -5.20 4.16 4.06
C ASN A 158 -6.41 5.07 4.17
N LEU A 159 -7.31 5.00 3.18
CA LEU A 159 -8.56 5.77 3.16
C LEU A 159 -9.65 5.15 4.04
N LYS A 160 -9.67 3.81 4.13
CA LYS A 160 -10.62 3.06 4.93
C LYS A 160 -10.06 2.88 6.34
N ASP A 161 -10.92 2.97 7.35
CA ASP A 161 -10.62 2.71 8.76
C ASP A 161 -9.57 3.66 9.39
N ASN A 162 -9.11 4.67 8.66
CA ASN A 162 -8.23 5.73 9.15
C ASN A 162 -9.05 6.99 9.50
N TYR A 163 -9.37 7.12 10.79
CA TYR A 163 -10.16 8.22 11.37
C TYR A 163 -9.29 9.33 11.98
N SER A 164 -7.98 9.35 11.71
CA SER A 164 -7.09 10.39 12.21
C SER A 164 -7.49 11.77 11.68
N GLU A 165 -7.22 12.84 12.43
CA GLU A 165 -7.29 14.21 11.90
C GLU A 165 -6.04 14.55 11.06
N LYS A 166 -4.89 13.91 11.33
CA LYS A 166 -3.66 14.05 10.56
C LYS A 166 -3.93 13.71 9.10
N ASN A 167 -3.55 14.59 8.17
CA ASN A 167 -3.75 14.41 6.72
C ASN A 167 -5.21 14.16 6.27
N ARG A 168 -6.23 14.51 7.07
CA ARG A 168 -7.65 14.25 6.72
C ARG A 168 -8.05 14.89 5.39
N GLY A 169 -7.76 16.17 5.21
CA GLY A 169 -8.05 16.88 3.95
C GLY A 169 -7.30 16.30 2.74
N PHE A 170 -6.13 15.67 2.94
CA PHE A 170 -5.45 14.92 1.87
C PHE A 170 -6.22 13.64 1.53
N ARG A 171 -6.66 12.85 2.52
CA ARG A 171 -7.43 11.62 2.29
C ARG A 171 -8.74 11.88 1.56
N GLU A 172 -9.44 12.95 1.90
CA GLU A 172 -10.67 13.38 1.21
C GLU A 172 -10.41 13.67 -0.28
N LYS A 173 -9.37 14.47 -0.57
CA LYS A 173 -8.94 14.77 -1.96
C LYS A 173 -8.51 13.52 -2.71
N LEU A 174 -7.75 12.63 -2.08
CA LEU A 174 -7.31 11.38 -2.68
C LEU A 174 -8.48 10.44 -2.99
N SER A 175 -9.47 10.37 -2.10
CA SER A 175 -10.72 9.63 -2.35
C SER A 175 -11.40 10.13 -3.63
N HIS A 176 -11.55 11.45 -3.76
CA HIS A 176 -12.13 12.06 -4.96
C HIS A 176 -11.32 11.73 -6.23
N LEU A 177 -9.99 11.91 -6.19
CA LEU A 177 -9.12 11.57 -7.34
C LEU A 177 -9.26 10.11 -7.79
N ARG A 178 -9.55 9.19 -6.87
CA ARG A 178 -9.73 7.77 -7.19
C ARG A 178 -11.07 7.46 -7.85
N THR A 179 -12.09 8.30 -7.69
CA THR A 179 -13.46 8.05 -8.17
C THR A 179 -13.85 8.87 -9.38
N THR A 180 -13.20 10.02 -9.60
CA THR A 180 -13.47 10.92 -10.74
C THR A 180 -12.84 10.36 -12.02
N ARG A 181 -13.46 10.62 -13.18
CA ARG A 181 -12.87 10.35 -14.50
C ARG A 181 -11.88 11.44 -14.88
#